data_AF-A0A8J8H4J7-F1
#
_entry.id   AF-A0A8J8H4J7-F1
#
_cell.length_a   1.000
_cell.length_b   1.000
_cell.length_c   1.000
_cell.angle_alpha   90.00
_cell.angle_beta   90.00
_cell.angle_gamma   90.00
#
_symmetry.space_group_name_H-M   'P 1'
#
loop_
_entity.id
_entity.type
_entity.pdbx_description
1 polymer ?
#
loop_
_entity_poly.entity_id
_entity_poly.type
_entity_poly.pdbx_seq_one_letter_code
_entity_poly.pdbx_strand_id
1 'polypeptide(L)' 'MANDILKNNSLQSLIKSLNIDKNQEVLLLEKVPQMDLKERIDLFKDLTEIYLLNLEEKESLENLRRFIKN' A
#
# COMPACT_ATOMS: atom_id res chain seq x y z
N MET A 1 -26.21 7.52 -4.07
CA MET A 1 -25.37 6.66 -4.93
C MET A 1 -23.98 6.71 -4.33
N ALA A 2 -23.70 5.83 -3.37
CA ALA A 2 -22.47 5.87 -2.59
C ALA A 2 -21.40 5.01 -3.27
N ASN A 3 -20.22 5.61 -3.44
CA ASN A 3 -18.92 4.99 -3.28
C ASN A 3 -18.54 3.81 -4.17
N ASP A 4 -18.23 4.13 -5.43
CA ASP A 4 -17.34 3.32 -6.27
C ASP A 4 -15.86 3.77 -6.09
N ILE A 5 -15.50 4.29 -4.90
CA ILE A 5 -14.19 4.90 -4.63
C ILE A 5 -13.04 3.91 -4.85
N LEU A 6 -13.31 2.60 -4.74
CA LEU A 6 -12.38 1.55 -5.15
C LEU A 6 -13.17 0.39 -5.74
N LYS A 7 -13.12 0.21 -7.06
CA LYS A 7 -13.38 -1.12 -7.63
C LYS A 7 -12.39 -2.09 -6.96
N ASN A 8 -12.85 -3.30 -6.60
CA ASN A 8 -12.03 -4.32 -5.91
C ASN A 8 -10.61 -4.50 -6.52
N ASN A 9 -10.47 -4.27 -7.82
CA ASN A 9 -9.19 -4.35 -8.54
C ASN A 9 -8.18 -3.27 -8.15
N SER A 10 -8.62 -2.04 -7.85
CA SER A 10 -7.73 -0.94 -7.44
C SER A 10 -7.17 -1.17 -6.05
N LEU A 11 -8.00 -1.65 -5.13
CA LEU A 11 -7.59 -2.06 -3.79
C LEU A 11 -6.59 -3.22 -3.85
N GLN A 12 -6.90 -4.26 -4.62
CA GLN A 12 -5.98 -5.38 -4.81
C GLN A 12 -4.64 -4.95 -5.39
N SER A 13 -4.65 -4.05 -6.37
CA SER A 13 -3.41 -3.53 -6.97
C SER A 13 -2.58 -2.75 -5.96
N LEU A 14 -3.22 -1.90 -5.14
CA LEU A 14 -2.54 -1.16 -4.09
C LEU A 14 -1.92 -2.10 -3.06
N ILE A 15 -2.69 -3.03 -2.49
CA ILE A 15 -2.19 -3.95 -1.45
C ILE A 15 -1.02 -4.78 -1.99
N LYS A 16 -1.09 -5.27 -3.23
CA LYS A 16 0.00 -6.02 -3.90
C LYS A 16 1.27 -5.19 -4.14
N SER A 17 1.14 -3.87 -4.24
CA SER A 17 2.27 -2.97 -4.42
C SER A 17 3.01 -2.68 -3.11
N LEU A 18 2.38 -2.95 -1.97
CA LEU A 18 2.99 -2.80 -0.67
C LEU A 18 3.97 -3.95 -0.42
N ASN A 19 5.13 -3.63 0.15
CA ASN A 19 6.12 -4.62 0.55
C ASN A 19 5.76 -5.26 1.90
N ILE A 20 4.57 -5.85 1.99
CA ILE A 20 4.02 -6.50 3.20
C ILE A 20 3.99 -8.01 3.05
N ASP A 21 3.84 -8.73 4.17
CA ASP A 21 3.77 -10.18 4.10
C ASP A 21 2.42 -10.68 3.55
N LYS A 22 2.43 -11.92 3.05
CA LYS A 22 1.25 -12.51 2.41
C LYS A 22 0.07 -12.69 3.35
N ASN A 23 0.30 -12.91 4.65
CA ASN A 23 -0.78 -13.04 5.62
C ASN A 23 -1.44 -11.67 5.87
N GLN A 24 -0.65 -10.59 5.90
CA GLN A 24 -1.14 -9.22 5.94
C GLN A 24 -1.92 -8.84 4.69
N GLU A 25 -1.45 -9.22 3.50
CA GLU A 25 -2.18 -9.01 2.23
C GLU A 25 -3.57 -9.66 2.28
N VAL A 26 -3.65 -10.95 2.64
CA VAL A 26 -4.94 -11.67 2.75
C VAL A 26 -5.85 -11.01 3.77
N LEU A 27 -5.31 -10.67 4.95
CA LEU A 27 -6.08 -10.05 6.03
C LEU A 27 -6.65 -8.68 5.60
N LEU A 28 -5.89 -7.86 4.88
CA LEU A 28 -6.38 -6.58 4.36
C LEU A 28 -7.47 -6.78 3.30
N LEU A 29 -7.28 -7.74 2.38
CA LEU A 29 -8.27 -8.04 1.36
C LEU A 29 -9.60 -8.56 1.91
N GLU A 30 -9.56 -9.29 3.03
CA GLU A 30 -10.76 -9.79 3.71
C GLU A 30 -11.44 -8.72 4.58
N LYS A 31 -10.66 -7.91 5.31
CA LYS A 31 -11.21 -6.93 6.27
C LYS A 31 -11.68 -5.63 5.64
N VAL A 32 -10.95 -5.10 4.65
CA VAL A 32 -11.27 -3.79 4.05
C VAL A 32 -12.69 -3.73 3.47
N PRO A 33 -13.22 -4.78 2.79
CA PRO A 33 -14.60 -4.78 2.32
C PRO A 33 -15.67 -4.73 3.42
N GLN A 34 -15.31 -5.11 4.66
CA GLN A 34 -16.22 -5.11 5.82
C GLN A 34 -16.15 -3.82 6.64
N MET A 35 -15.10 -3.00 6.44
CA MET A 35 -14.90 -1.74 7.14
C MET A 35 -15.91 -0.69 6.70
N ASP A 36 -16.25 0.23 7.60
CA ASP A 36 -17.01 1.42 7.25
C ASP A 36 -16.16 2.42 6.44
N LEU A 37 -16.79 3.48 5.93
CA LEU A 37 -16.09 4.46 5.10
C LEU A 37 -14.97 5.19 5.85
N LYS A 38 -15.17 5.51 7.13
CA LYS A 38 -14.21 6.26 7.93
C LYS A 38 -12.98 5.40 8.20
N GLU A 39 -13.20 4.16 8.62
CA GLU A 39 -12.16 3.16 8.85
C GLU A 39 -11.32 2.93 7.59
N ARG A 40 -11.96 2.83 6.42
CA ARG A 40 -11.25 2.69 5.15
C ARG A 40 -10.40 3.91 4.85
N ILE A 41 -10.94 5.13 5.01
CA ILE A 41 -10.20 6.37 4.73
C ILE A 41 -8.96 6.46 5.60
N ASP A 42 -9.09 6.17 6.90
CA ASP A 42 -7.96 6.25 7.82
C ASP A 42 -6.92 5.17 7.49
N LEU A 43 -7.34 3.93 7.21
CA LEU A 43 -6.45 2.89 6.72
C LEU A 43 -5.71 3.31 5.44
N PHE A 44 -6.39 3.93 4.46
CA PHE A 44 -5.73 4.34 3.22
C PHE A 44 -4.69 5.42 3.43
N LYS A 45 -4.85 6.30 4.42
CA LYS A 45 -3.80 7.26 4.77
C LYS A 45 -2.56 6.53 5.26
N ASP A 46 -2.73 5.60 6.19
CA ASP A 46 -1.63 4.81 6.75
C ASP A 46 -0.92 3.99 5.65
N LEU A 47 -1.69 3.32 4.77
CA LEU A 47 -1.13 2.54 3.66
C LEU A 47 -0.38 3.44 2.65
N THR A 48 -0.84 4.67 2.44
CA THR A 48 -0.17 5.63 1.56
C THR A 48 1.17 6.07 2.14
N GLU A 49 1.21 6.34 3.45
CA GLU A 49 2.46 6.69 4.14
C GLU A 49 3.49 5.54 4.05
N ILE A 50 3.06 4.31 4.29
CA ILE A 50 3.92 3.12 4.13
C ILE A 50 4.44 3.00 2.70
N TYR A 51 3.58 3.22 1.70
CA TYR A 51 3.98 3.16 0.29
C TYR A 51 5.05 4.22 -0.04
N LEU A 52 4.87 5.46 0.44
CA LEU A 52 5.84 6.54 0.22
C LEU A 52 7.19 6.23 0.87
N LEU A 53 7.19 5.71 2.09
CA LEU A 53 8.42 5.28 2.78
C LEU A 53 9.15 4.17 2.01
N ASN A 54 8.42 3.18 1.48
CA ASN A 54 9.00 2.11 0.67
C ASN A 54 9.63 2.64 -0.63
N LEU A 55 9.03 3.65 -1.26
CA LEU A 55 9.60 4.30 -2.45
C LEU A 55 10.89 5.05 -2.12
N GLU A 56 10.92 5.80 -1.02
CA GLU A 56 12.09 6.55 -0.56
C GLU A 56 13.27 5.61 -0.21
N GLU A 57 12.98 4.49 0.46
CA GLU A 57 13.98 3.46 0.75
C GLU A 57 14.58 2.89 -0.55
N LYS A 58 13.72 2.55 -1.51
CA LYS A 58 14.16 2.01 -2.81
C LYS A 58 15.07 2.99 -3.54
N GLU A 59 14.69 4.26 -3.61
CA GLU A 59 15.49 5.30 -4.26
C GLU A 59 16.86 5.47 -3.55
N SER A 60 16.85 5.49 -2.22
CA SER A 60 18.06 5.59 -1.39
C SER A 60 19.02 4.43 -1.64
N LEU A 61 18.52 3.18 -1.71
CA LEU A 61 19.32 2.00 -2.01
C LEU A 61 19.90 2.02 -3.43
N GLU A 62 19.13 2.50 -4.42
CA GLU A 62 19.63 2.68 -5.79
C GLU A 62 20.76 3.70 -5.86
N ASN A 63 20.64 4.81 -5.14
CA ASN A 63 21.67 5.84 -5.06
C ASN A 63 22.96 5.32 -4.41
N LEU A 64 22.85 4.59 -3.30
CA LEU A 64 24.01 3.93 -2.66
C LEU A 64 24.69 2.94 -3.59
N ARG A 65 23.93 2.13 -4.33
CA ARG A 65 24.49 1.18 -5.32
C ARG A 65 25.22 1.89 -6.46
N ARG A 66 24.74 3.05 -6.90
CA ARG A 66 25.44 3.87 -7.90
C ARG A 66 26.73 4.45 -7.33
N PHE A 67 26.70 4.93 -6.09
CA PHE A 67 27.89 5.45 -5.41
C PHE A 67 28.99 4.39 -5.25
N ILE A 68 28.64 3.18 -4.84
CA ILE A 68 29.61 2.08 -4.63
C ILE A 68 30.19 1.54 -5.95
N LYS A 69 29.47 1.68 -7.07
CA LYS A 69 29.93 1.20 -8.39
C LYS A 69 30.85 2.17 -9.14
N ASN A 70 30.93 3.43 -8.69
CA ASN A 70 31.83 4.46 -9.22
C ASN A 70 33.12 4.51 -8.40
#